data_AF-A0A182GSL1-F1
#
_entry.id   AF-A0A182GSL1-F1
#
_cell.length_a   1.000
_cell.length_b   1.000
_cell.length_c   1.000
_cell.angle_alpha   90.00
_cell.angle_beta   90.00
_cell.angle_gamma   90.00
#
_symmetry.space_group_name_H-M   'P 1'
#
loop_
_entity.id
_entity.type
_entity.pdbx_description
1 polymer ?
#
loop_
_entity_poly.entity_id
_entity_poly.type
_entity_poly.pdbx_seq_one_letter_code
_entity_poly.pdbx_strand_id
1 'polypeptide(L)'
;MSREELLETNERLRAVRIRLEESYDTAKKALVTLMNKYGDSKSQRNVFNRYPMLKLMIKDVIRLETQYWTLVEIPKQEKLETVPAFVLRACSIMEKSQKSGEGVKTSAKLAEEAAEKRERMERLEMMTTAQIEQENTQMINDLYRLLKKYTGLRNLIRELKAEYGNSKIYPIFPRYTMLKDMIKDIMHDPDYMEVCHERVVTPKYVARSTKPSHSRGTAALPVQDYELEAITNLTLSNALRQLASLVLISNQIFTELNKELASVSERSLGIKQRIDNLSKRVEEFDPKQVAVLGSFFFHFVHLFSVGMKLWSSDVARIDETTEALVY
;
A
#
# COMPACT_ATOMS: atom_id res chain seq x y z
N MET A 1 30.03 -30.89 -2.65
CA MET A 1 29.22 -30.93 -1.42
C MET A 1 29.10 -32.36 -0.96
N SER A 2 29.09 -32.59 0.35
CA SER A 2 28.69 -33.88 0.92
C SER A 2 27.18 -34.11 0.72
N ARG A 3 26.72 -35.36 0.87
CA ARG A 3 25.28 -35.67 0.84
C ARG A 3 24.51 -34.93 1.94
N GLU A 4 25.13 -34.78 3.11
CA GLU A 4 24.55 -34.11 4.26
C GLU A 4 24.37 -32.59 4.00
N GLU A 5 25.38 -31.93 3.42
CA GLU A 5 25.30 -30.52 3.02
C GLU A 5 24.20 -30.26 1.98
N LEU A 6 23.99 -31.21 1.05
CA LEU A 6 22.93 -31.13 0.04
C LEU A 6 21.54 -31.25 0.66
N LEU A 7 21.37 -32.12 1.65
CA LEU A 7 20.11 -32.29 2.38
C LEU A 7 19.80 -31.07 3.24
N GLU A 8 20.80 -30.54 3.96
CA GLU A 8 20.66 -29.31 4.74
C GLU A 8 20.26 -28.13 3.85
N THR A 9 20.94 -27.97 2.70
CA THR A 9 20.61 -26.92 1.73
C THR A 9 19.17 -27.07 1.20
N ASN A 10 18.73 -28.31 0.93
CA ASN A 10 17.35 -28.57 0.48
C ASN A 10 16.33 -28.13 1.53
N GLU A 11 16.56 -28.48 2.79
CA GLU A 11 15.68 -28.13 3.90
C GLU A 11 15.59 -26.61 4.09
N ARG A 12 16.73 -25.92 4.07
CA ARG A 12 16.81 -24.45 4.20
C ARG A 12 16.06 -23.73 3.08
N LEU A 13 16.25 -24.15 1.83
CA LEU A 13 15.56 -23.58 0.66
C LEU A 13 14.03 -23.73 0.78
N ARG A 14 13.55 -24.90 1.24
CA ARG A 14 12.11 -25.17 1.40
C ARG A 14 11.48 -24.35 2.54
N ALA A 15 12.13 -24.31 3.70
CA ALA A 15 11.64 -23.54 4.84
C ALA A 15 11.48 -22.05 4.48
N VAL A 16 12.48 -21.50 3.79
CA VAL A 16 12.49 -20.10 3.35
C VAL A 16 11.43 -19.85 2.27
N ARG A 17 11.27 -20.79 1.32
CA ARG A 17 10.24 -20.70 0.28
C ARG A 17 8.84 -20.59 0.86
N ILE A 18 8.45 -21.49 1.78
CA ILE A 18 7.11 -21.49 2.40
C ILE A 18 6.80 -20.13 3.04
N ARG A 19 7.74 -19.65 3.87
CA ARG A 19 7.57 -18.37 4.56
C ARG A 19 7.50 -17.18 3.62
N LEU A 20 8.28 -17.21 2.54
CA LEU A 20 8.28 -16.16 1.54
C LEU A 20 6.97 -16.17 0.73
N GLU A 21 6.44 -17.35 0.39
CA GLU A 21 5.14 -17.52 -0.27
C GLU A 21 4.02 -16.90 0.57
N GLU A 22 3.97 -17.17 1.88
CA GLU A 22 2.97 -16.57 2.78
C GLU A 22 3.05 -15.03 2.81
N SER A 23 4.26 -14.49 2.86
CA SER A 23 4.50 -13.05 2.86
C SER A 23 4.11 -12.42 1.53
N TYR A 24 4.42 -13.10 0.42
CA TYR A 24 4.05 -12.71 -0.93
C TYR A 24 2.55 -12.71 -1.13
N ASP A 25 1.85 -13.77 -0.71
CA ASP A 25 0.40 -13.85 -0.81
C ASP A 25 -0.30 -12.78 0.01
N THR A 26 0.25 -12.45 1.18
CA THR A 26 -0.25 -11.34 2.02
C THR A 26 -0.13 -9.99 1.30
N ALA A 27 1.04 -9.67 0.75
CA ALA A 27 1.27 -8.45 -0.02
C ALA A 27 0.39 -8.39 -1.28
N LYS A 28 0.36 -9.48 -2.05
CA LYS A 28 -0.46 -9.64 -3.26
C LYS A 28 -1.94 -9.42 -2.95
N LYS A 29 -2.47 -10.10 -1.94
CA LYS A 29 -3.88 -9.97 -1.54
C LYS A 29 -4.24 -8.54 -1.16
N ALA A 30 -3.36 -7.84 -0.44
CA ALA A 30 -3.60 -6.45 -0.05
C ALA A 30 -3.66 -5.51 -1.27
N LEU A 31 -2.73 -5.64 -2.21
CA LEU A 31 -2.68 -4.82 -3.43
C LEU A 31 -3.85 -5.13 -4.38
N VAL A 32 -4.22 -6.41 -4.56
CA VAL A 32 -5.41 -6.79 -5.33
C VAL A 32 -6.69 -6.26 -4.68
N THR A 33 -6.78 -6.32 -3.34
CA THR A 33 -7.93 -5.76 -2.59
C THR A 33 -8.01 -4.25 -2.75
N LEU A 34 -6.87 -3.54 -2.71
CA LEU A 34 -6.81 -2.10 -2.98
C LEU A 34 -7.39 -1.77 -4.36
N MET A 35 -6.96 -2.50 -5.40
CA MET A 35 -7.44 -2.33 -6.77
C MET A 35 -8.94 -2.56 -6.89
N ASN A 36 -9.45 -3.66 -6.33
CA ASN A 36 -10.89 -3.96 -6.37
C ASN A 36 -11.70 -2.85 -5.68
N LYS A 37 -11.33 -2.47 -4.45
CA LYS A 37 -11.98 -1.37 -3.71
C LYS A 37 -11.89 -0.03 -4.47
N TYR A 38 -10.79 0.23 -5.16
CA TYR A 38 -10.64 1.43 -5.98
C TYR A 38 -11.54 1.41 -7.20
N GLY A 39 -11.66 0.26 -7.88
CA GLY A 39 -12.62 0.01 -8.94
C GLY A 39 -14.04 0.33 -8.50
N ASP A 40 -14.48 -0.26 -7.38
CA ASP A 40 -15.81 -0.04 -6.80
C ASP A 40 -16.05 1.42 -6.42
N SER A 41 -15.03 2.11 -5.90
CA SER A 41 -15.11 3.53 -5.52
C SER A 41 -15.47 4.45 -6.69
N LYS A 42 -15.26 4.04 -7.94
CA LYS A 42 -15.60 4.85 -9.13
C LYS A 42 -17.10 5.09 -9.27
N SER A 43 -17.93 4.25 -8.67
CA SER A 43 -19.38 4.45 -8.59
C SER A 43 -19.77 5.66 -7.72
N GLN A 44 -18.92 6.03 -6.76
CA GLN A 44 -19.18 7.15 -5.87
C GLN A 44 -18.79 8.48 -6.53
N ARG A 45 -19.81 9.24 -6.98
CA ARG A 45 -19.61 10.54 -7.65
C ARG A 45 -19.25 11.66 -6.69
N ASN A 46 -19.67 11.56 -5.41
CA ASN A 46 -19.38 12.59 -4.42
C ASN A 46 -17.93 12.45 -3.89
N VAL A 47 -17.10 13.46 -4.17
CA VAL A 47 -15.68 13.50 -3.77
C VAL A 47 -15.52 13.42 -2.24
N PHE A 48 -16.38 14.06 -1.46
CA PHE A 48 -16.31 14.04 0.01
C PHE A 48 -16.59 12.65 0.59
N ASN A 49 -17.39 11.84 -0.10
CA ASN A 49 -17.64 10.45 0.29
C ASN A 49 -16.56 9.50 -0.25
N ARG A 50 -16.01 9.79 -1.43
CA ARG A 50 -14.98 8.95 -2.05
C ARG A 50 -13.59 9.16 -1.44
N TYR A 51 -13.25 10.38 -1.05
CA TYR A 51 -11.99 10.72 -0.40
C TYR A 51 -11.67 9.85 0.83
N PRO A 52 -12.57 9.69 1.83
CA PRO A 52 -12.29 8.81 2.98
C PRO A 52 -12.16 7.34 2.56
N MET A 53 -12.85 6.88 1.51
CA MET A 53 -12.67 5.53 0.98
C MET A 53 -11.25 5.34 0.44
N LEU A 54 -10.75 6.27 -0.38
CA LEU A 54 -9.37 6.23 -0.91
C LEU A 54 -8.33 6.24 0.20
N LYS A 55 -8.55 7.11 1.20
CA LYS A 55 -7.69 7.19 2.37
C LYS A 55 -7.64 5.88 3.15
N LEU A 56 -8.80 5.22 3.33
CA LEU A 56 -8.91 3.97 4.08
C LEU A 56 -8.27 2.80 3.35
N MET A 57 -8.52 2.65 2.04
CA MET A 57 -7.92 1.57 1.26
C MET A 57 -6.38 1.67 1.20
N ILE A 58 -5.83 2.88 1.07
CA ILE A 58 -4.37 3.09 1.14
C ILE A 58 -3.85 2.75 2.54
N LYS A 59 -4.57 3.19 3.59
CA LYS A 59 -4.24 2.86 4.98
C LYS A 59 -4.19 1.36 5.26
N ASP A 60 -5.11 0.59 4.70
CA ASP A 60 -5.14 -0.87 4.86
C ASP A 60 -3.85 -1.51 4.33
N VAL A 61 -3.33 -1.03 3.19
CA VAL A 61 -2.11 -1.54 2.55
C VAL A 61 -0.85 -1.09 3.29
N ILE A 62 -0.70 0.22 3.57
CA ILE A 62 0.51 0.74 4.25
C ILE A 62 0.66 0.19 5.68
N ARG A 63 -0.44 -0.32 6.28
CA ARG A 63 -0.40 -0.97 7.59
C ARG A 63 0.52 -2.19 7.58
N LEU A 64 0.63 -2.91 6.46
CA LEU A 64 1.56 -4.03 6.31
C LEU A 64 3.02 -3.60 6.54
N GLU A 65 3.42 -2.44 6.02
CA GLU A 65 4.75 -1.86 6.24
C GLU A 65 4.94 -1.22 7.63
N THR A 66 3.89 -1.15 8.46
CA THR A 66 4.01 -0.74 9.88
C THR A 66 3.97 -1.95 10.82
N GLN A 67 3.49 -3.10 10.34
CA GLN A 67 3.48 -4.35 11.07
C GLN A 67 4.69 -5.18 10.63
N TYR A 68 5.87 -4.85 11.18
CA TYR A 68 7.18 -5.41 10.84
C TYR A 68 7.23 -6.96 10.79
N TRP A 69 6.31 -7.63 11.49
CA TRP A 69 6.18 -9.10 11.54
C TRP A 69 5.49 -9.71 10.31
N THR A 70 4.69 -8.94 9.57
CA THR A 70 3.85 -9.46 8.47
C THR A 70 4.58 -9.56 7.14
N LEU A 71 5.72 -8.86 6.98
CA LEU A 71 6.49 -8.82 5.73
C LEU A 71 7.99 -9.06 5.97
N VAL A 72 8.54 -10.09 5.33
CA VAL A 72 9.94 -10.50 5.44
C VAL A 72 10.90 -9.56 4.72
N GLU A 73 11.93 -9.09 5.41
CA GLU A 73 12.95 -8.23 4.81
C GLU A 73 13.92 -9.01 3.94
N ILE A 74 14.06 -8.58 2.69
CA ILE A 74 14.93 -9.22 1.71
C ILE A 74 16.16 -8.35 1.47
N PRO A 75 17.37 -8.92 1.48
CA PRO A 75 18.58 -8.20 1.09
C PRO A 75 18.53 -7.74 -0.36
N LYS A 76 19.19 -6.62 -0.67
CA LYS A 76 19.46 -6.27 -2.07
C LYS A 76 20.54 -7.20 -2.63
N GLN A 77 20.33 -7.70 -3.84
CA GLN A 77 21.33 -8.46 -4.58
C GLN A 77 22.47 -7.54 -5.02
N GLU A 78 23.71 -7.95 -4.78
CA GLU A 78 24.88 -7.18 -5.21
C GLU A 78 25.17 -7.42 -6.70
N LYS A 79 25.74 -6.43 -7.40
CA LYS A 79 25.93 -6.49 -8.87
C LYS A 79 26.78 -7.67 -9.35
N LEU A 80 27.73 -8.13 -8.53
CA LEU A 80 28.63 -9.23 -8.84
C LEU A 80 28.19 -10.56 -8.21
N GLU A 81 27.10 -10.57 -7.46
CA GLU A 81 26.63 -11.74 -6.72
C GLU A 81 25.87 -12.69 -7.64
N THR A 82 26.31 -13.96 -7.66
CA THR A 82 25.63 -15.01 -8.42
C THR A 82 24.25 -15.30 -7.82
N VAL A 83 23.32 -15.77 -8.64
CA VAL A 83 21.95 -16.10 -8.19
C VAL A 83 21.95 -17.10 -7.01
N PRO A 84 22.72 -18.21 -7.04
CA PRO A 84 22.79 -19.13 -5.90
C PRO A 84 23.32 -18.47 -4.62
N ALA A 85 24.36 -17.64 -4.72
CA ALA A 85 24.92 -16.95 -3.56
C ALA A 85 23.91 -15.99 -2.93
N PHE A 86 23.19 -15.23 -3.76
CA PHE A 86 22.13 -14.33 -3.32
C PHE A 86 21.00 -15.06 -2.59
N VAL A 87 20.51 -16.17 -3.17
CA VAL A 87 19.42 -16.96 -2.58
C VAL A 87 19.83 -17.54 -1.23
N LEU A 88 21.02 -18.14 -1.14
CA LEU A 88 21.51 -18.71 0.12
C LEU A 88 21.75 -17.63 1.20
N ARG A 89 22.20 -16.44 0.80
CA ARG A 89 22.32 -15.29 1.72
C ARG A 89 20.96 -14.82 2.23
N ALA A 90 19.96 -14.76 1.34
CA ALA A 90 18.58 -14.47 1.74
C ALA A 90 18.05 -15.52 2.72
N CYS A 91 18.31 -16.81 2.49
CA CYS A 91 17.97 -17.89 3.42
C CYS A 91 18.59 -17.66 4.80
N SER A 92 19.89 -17.40 4.88
CA SER A 92 20.60 -17.14 6.15
C SER A 92 20.06 -15.93 6.92
N ILE A 93 19.64 -14.87 6.23
CA ILE A 93 19.05 -13.68 6.87
C ILE A 93 17.66 -14.00 7.40
N MET A 94 16.83 -14.69 6.60
CA MET A 94 15.48 -15.07 6.99
C MET A 94 15.46 -16.04 8.16
N GLU A 95 16.38 -17.00 8.22
CA GLU A 95 16.55 -17.92 9.36
C GLU A 95 16.84 -17.15 10.67
N LYS A 96 17.76 -16.18 10.63
CA LYS A 96 18.08 -15.35 11.81
C LYS A 96 16.90 -14.49 12.27
N SER A 97 16.03 -14.09 11.34
CA SER A 97 14.88 -13.26 11.64
C SER A 97 13.67 -14.05 12.17
N GLN A 98 13.75 -15.38 12.36
CA GLN A 98 12.62 -16.23 12.74
C GLN A 98 12.01 -15.94 14.13
N LYS A 99 12.70 -15.22 15.02
CA LYS A 99 12.33 -15.21 16.45
C LYS A 99 11.06 -14.42 16.83
N SER A 100 10.44 -13.65 15.93
CA SER A 100 9.58 -12.55 16.39
C SER A 100 8.11 -12.52 15.96
N GLY A 101 7.53 -13.61 15.45
CA GLY A 101 6.13 -13.51 15.01
C GLY A 101 5.41 -14.77 14.59
N GLU A 102 5.80 -15.96 15.06
CA GLU A 102 4.92 -17.13 14.87
C GLU A 102 3.65 -16.93 15.72
N GLY A 103 2.56 -16.57 15.06
CA GLY A 103 1.23 -16.67 15.65
C GLY A 103 0.96 -18.11 16.08
N VAL A 104 0.18 -18.29 17.14
CA VAL A 104 -0.14 -19.61 17.71
C VAL A 104 -0.73 -20.52 16.62
N LYS A 105 0.09 -21.41 16.06
CA LYS A 105 -0.37 -22.47 15.16
C LYS A 105 -1.19 -23.46 15.97
N THR A 106 -2.30 -23.94 15.41
CA THR A 106 -3.09 -25.00 16.04
C THR A 106 -2.26 -26.29 16.11
N SER A 107 -2.48 -27.12 17.13
CA SER A 107 -1.73 -28.39 17.26
C SER A 107 -1.91 -29.29 16.04
N ALA A 108 -3.08 -29.22 15.39
CA ALA A 108 -3.36 -29.91 14.13
C ALA A 108 -2.44 -29.47 12.98
N LYS A 109 -2.22 -28.16 12.79
CA LYS A 109 -1.31 -27.65 11.75
C LYS A 109 0.15 -28.04 12.01
N LEU A 110 0.57 -28.03 13.27
CA LEU A 110 1.92 -28.44 13.65
C LEU A 110 2.14 -29.94 13.39
N ALA A 111 1.13 -30.78 13.67
CA ALA A 111 1.20 -32.21 13.41
C ALA A 111 1.22 -32.52 11.90
N GLU A 112 0.44 -31.79 11.10
CA GLU A 112 0.43 -31.89 9.63
C GLU A 112 1.77 -31.47 9.02
N GLU A 113 2.31 -30.31 9.42
CA GLU A 113 3.64 -29.84 8.99
C GLU A 113 4.76 -30.84 9.35
N ALA A 114 4.66 -31.48 10.53
CA ALA A 114 5.63 -32.48 10.97
C ALA A 114 5.51 -33.81 10.19
N ALA A 115 4.30 -34.23 9.82
CA ALA A 115 4.08 -35.41 9.00
C ALA A 115 4.60 -35.21 7.58
N GLU A 116 4.29 -34.07 6.94
CA GLU A 116 4.82 -33.73 5.61
C GLU A 116 6.35 -33.60 5.61
N LYS A 117 6.93 -33.07 6.70
CA LYS A 117 8.39 -33.01 6.86
C LYS A 117 8.99 -34.41 6.91
N ARG A 118 8.35 -35.34 7.63
CA ARG A 118 8.84 -36.73 7.78
C ARG A 118 8.79 -37.50 6.45
N GLU A 119 7.65 -37.51 5.79
CA GLU A 119 7.47 -38.17 4.48
C GLU A 119 8.49 -37.65 3.45
N ARG A 120 8.77 -36.35 3.50
CA ARG A 120 9.77 -35.72 2.63
C ARG A 120 11.20 -36.17 2.92
N MET A 121 11.58 -36.31 4.19
CA MET A 121 12.91 -36.82 4.54
C MET A 121 13.09 -38.26 4.06
N GLU A 122 12.07 -39.11 4.24
CA GLU A 122 12.08 -40.49 3.73
C GLU A 122 12.24 -40.54 2.21
N ARG A 123 11.57 -39.66 1.44
CA ARG A 123 11.78 -39.54 -0.01
C ARG A 123 13.21 -39.14 -0.37
N LEU A 124 13.78 -38.17 0.35
CA LEU A 124 15.13 -37.68 0.11
C LEU A 124 16.20 -38.75 0.43
N GLU A 125 15.94 -39.61 1.42
CA GLU A 125 16.80 -40.74 1.75
C GLU A 125 16.91 -41.73 0.58
N MET A 126 15.82 -41.94 -0.18
CA MET A 126 15.80 -42.81 -1.36
C MET A 126 16.39 -42.19 -2.64
N MET A 127 16.69 -40.88 -2.64
CA MET A 127 17.26 -40.19 -3.80
C MET A 127 18.79 -40.25 -3.83
N THR A 128 19.37 -40.21 -5.03
CA THR A 128 20.82 -40.06 -5.23
C THR A 128 21.29 -38.64 -4.95
N THR A 129 22.59 -38.46 -4.67
CA THR A 129 23.20 -37.13 -4.46
C THR A 129 23.02 -36.20 -5.66
N ALA A 130 23.19 -36.71 -6.89
CA ALA A 130 23.01 -35.94 -8.11
C ALA A 130 21.56 -35.44 -8.29
N GLN A 131 20.57 -36.27 -7.93
CA GLN A 131 19.16 -35.86 -7.99
C GLN A 131 18.83 -34.78 -6.96
N ILE A 132 19.39 -34.86 -5.74
CA ILE A 132 19.21 -33.82 -4.71
C ILE A 132 19.86 -32.50 -5.14
N GLU A 133 21.04 -32.55 -5.73
CA GLU A 133 21.74 -31.37 -6.26
C GLU A 133 20.97 -30.70 -7.41
N GLN A 134 20.38 -31.51 -8.30
CA GLN A 134 19.50 -31.00 -9.36
C GLN A 134 18.23 -30.36 -8.77
N GLU A 135 17.60 -30.99 -7.77
CA GLU A 135 16.44 -30.43 -7.07
C GLU A 135 16.77 -29.11 -6.38
N ASN A 136 17.92 -29.03 -5.70
CA ASN A 136 18.40 -27.80 -5.07
C ASN A 136 18.63 -26.68 -6.08
N THR A 137 19.23 -27.00 -7.22
CA THR A 137 19.45 -26.03 -8.31
C THR A 137 18.13 -25.49 -8.84
N GLN A 138 17.13 -26.37 -9.03
CA GLN A 138 15.79 -25.95 -9.44
C GLN A 138 15.13 -25.05 -8.38
N MET A 139 15.16 -25.45 -7.11
CA MET A 139 14.60 -24.66 -6.02
C MET A 139 15.27 -23.30 -5.86
N ILE A 140 16.59 -23.20 -6.07
CA ILE A 140 17.31 -21.92 -6.07
C ILE A 140 16.75 -20.98 -7.13
N ASN A 141 16.53 -21.48 -8.35
CA ASN A 141 15.99 -20.66 -9.44
C ASN A 141 14.54 -20.24 -9.18
N ASP A 142 13.71 -21.14 -8.65
CA ASP A 142 12.31 -20.84 -8.32
C ASP A 142 12.22 -19.83 -7.16
N LEU A 143 13.02 -20.03 -6.11
CA LEU A 143 13.10 -19.11 -4.99
C LEU A 143 13.63 -17.74 -5.41
N TYR A 144 14.60 -17.67 -6.33
CA TYR A 144 15.06 -16.41 -6.90
C TYR A 144 13.94 -15.62 -7.58
N ARG A 145 13.12 -16.28 -8.41
CA ARG A 145 11.96 -15.64 -9.06
C ARG A 145 10.95 -15.13 -8.03
N LEU A 146 10.67 -15.94 -6.99
CA LEU A 146 9.76 -15.56 -5.92
C LEU A 146 10.30 -14.36 -5.11
N LEU A 147 11.60 -14.34 -4.78
CA LEU A 147 12.27 -13.22 -4.11
C LEU A 147 12.11 -11.93 -4.94
N LYS A 148 12.28 -12.00 -6.27
CA LYS A 148 12.10 -10.84 -7.16
C LYS A 148 10.66 -10.33 -7.15
N LYS A 149 9.67 -11.22 -7.36
CA LYS A 149 8.24 -10.87 -7.33
C LYS A 149 7.83 -10.23 -6.01
N TYR A 150 8.23 -10.84 -4.89
CA TYR A 150 7.96 -10.29 -3.57
C TYR A 150 8.61 -8.93 -3.37
N THR A 151 9.87 -8.77 -3.79
CA THR A 151 10.60 -7.50 -3.66
C THR A 151 9.90 -6.38 -4.44
N GLY A 152 9.41 -6.66 -5.65
CA GLY A 152 8.62 -5.72 -6.44
C GLY A 152 7.38 -5.23 -5.69
N LEU A 153 6.52 -6.16 -5.24
CA LEU A 153 5.33 -5.82 -4.46
C LEU A 153 5.67 -5.06 -3.18
N ARG A 154 6.75 -5.44 -2.49
CA ARG A 154 7.19 -4.78 -1.26
C ARG A 154 7.65 -3.34 -1.52
N ASN A 155 8.33 -3.08 -2.63
CA ASN A 155 8.73 -1.73 -3.01
C ASN A 155 7.51 -0.84 -3.26
N LEU A 156 6.49 -1.35 -3.97
CA LEU A 156 5.24 -0.61 -4.18
C LEU A 156 4.55 -0.21 -2.87
N ILE A 157 4.51 -1.12 -1.89
CA ILE A 157 3.91 -0.82 -0.58
C ILE A 157 4.75 0.23 0.17
N ARG A 158 6.08 0.16 0.09
CA ARG A 158 6.99 1.14 0.71
C ARG A 158 6.87 2.52 0.09
N GLU A 159 6.82 2.61 -1.23
CA GLU A 159 6.63 3.85 -1.98
C GLU A 159 5.26 4.46 -1.68
N LEU A 160 4.19 3.66 -1.73
CA LEU A 160 2.85 4.09 -1.35
C LEU A 160 2.81 4.68 0.07
N LYS A 161 3.51 4.06 1.05
CA LYS A 161 3.61 4.57 2.42
C LYS A 161 4.31 5.92 2.47
N ALA A 162 5.42 6.07 1.76
CA ALA A 162 6.19 7.31 1.70
C ALA A 162 5.36 8.44 1.07
N GLU A 163 4.79 8.20 -0.11
CA GLU A 163 3.96 9.17 -0.83
C GLU A 163 2.70 9.54 -0.04
N TYR A 164 2.02 8.56 0.56
CA TYR A 164 0.87 8.82 1.42
C TYR A 164 1.25 9.68 2.63
N GLY A 165 2.43 9.44 3.21
CA GLY A 165 3.02 10.27 4.26
C GLY A 165 3.19 11.72 3.80
N ASN A 166 3.86 11.91 2.66
CA ASN A 166 4.12 13.21 2.05
C ASN A 166 2.83 13.96 1.67
N SER A 167 1.79 13.23 1.26
CA SER A 167 0.50 13.84 0.92
C SER A 167 -0.18 14.56 2.10
N LYS A 168 0.23 14.27 3.35
CA LYS A 168 -0.45 14.78 4.55
C LYS A 168 -0.42 16.29 4.69
N ILE A 169 0.56 16.95 4.09
CA ILE A 169 0.70 18.41 4.12
C ILE A 169 -0.36 19.12 3.26
N TYR A 170 -0.95 18.41 2.28
CA TYR A 170 -1.88 19.01 1.33
C TYR A 170 -3.34 19.00 1.81
N PRO A 171 -4.12 20.03 1.47
CA PRO A 171 -5.56 20.09 1.74
C PRO A 171 -6.33 19.05 0.91
N ILE A 172 -7.62 18.86 1.23
CA ILE A 172 -8.41 17.71 0.76
C ILE A 172 -8.44 17.53 -0.77
N PHE A 173 -8.56 18.60 -1.57
CA PHE A 173 -8.70 18.48 -3.03
C PHE A 173 -7.40 18.13 -3.77
N PRO A 174 -6.27 18.85 -3.56
CA PRO A 174 -4.99 18.41 -4.11
C PRO A 174 -4.61 17.03 -3.59
N ARG A 175 -4.92 16.75 -2.32
CA ARG A 175 -4.65 15.44 -1.74
C ARG A 175 -5.49 14.34 -2.38
N TYR A 176 -6.76 14.60 -2.68
CA TYR A 176 -7.65 13.62 -3.33
C TYR A 176 -7.12 13.18 -4.70
N THR A 177 -6.61 14.12 -5.50
CA THR A 177 -5.98 13.81 -6.79
C THR A 177 -4.72 12.96 -6.58
N MET A 178 -3.83 13.36 -5.67
CA MET A 178 -2.64 12.57 -5.33
C MET A 178 -2.99 11.15 -4.86
N LEU A 179 -3.98 10.96 -3.98
CA LEU A 179 -4.38 9.62 -3.51
C LEU A 179 -4.90 8.74 -4.65
N LYS A 180 -5.61 9.32 -5.63
CA LYS A 180 -6.04 8.56 -6.81
C LYS A 180 -4.85 8.16 -7.67
N ASP A 181 -3.91 9.08 -7.85
CA ASP A 181 -2.77 8.87 -8.73
C ASP A 181 -1.83 7.82 -8.13
N MET A 182 -1.52 7.87 -6.83
CA MET A 182 -0.80 6.79 -6.12
C MET A 182 -1.41 5.39 -6.37
N ILE A 183 -2.74 5.27 -6.31
CA ILE A 183 -3.42 3.99 -6.55
C ILE A 183 -3.30 3.59 -8.03
N LYS A 184 -3.44 4.54 -8.95
CA LYS A 184 -3.26 4.26 -10.38
C LYS A 184 -1.82 3.89 -10.69
N ASP A 185 -0.83 4.51 -10.07
CA ASP A 185 0.58 4.24 -10.35
C ASP A 185 0.90 2.78 -10.00
N ILE A 186 0.42 2.28 -8.87
CA ILE A 186 0.45 0.84 -8.54
C ILE A 186 -0.24 0.00 -9.61
N MET A 187 -1.41 0.41 -10.09
CA MET A 187 -2.16 -0.35 -11.10
C MET A 187 -1.46 -0.44 -12.46
N HIS A 188 -0.57 0.49 -12.78
CA HIS A 188 0.17 0.49 -14.05
C HIS A 188 1.61 0.01 -13.87
N ASP A 189 2.02 -0.28 -12.64
CA ASP A 189 3.36 -0.77 -12.34
C ASP A 189 3.57 -2.19 -12.90
N PRO A 190 4.69 -2.44 -13.61
CA PRO A 190 4.96 -3.74 -14.21
C PRO A 190 5.01 -4.89 -13.19
N ASP A 191 5.55 -4.67 -11.99
CA ASP A 191 5.66 -5.70 -10.95
C ASP A 191 4.26 -6.09 -10.43
N TYR A 192 3.34 -5.13 -10.33
CA TYR A 192 1.94 -5.42 -9.99
C TYR A 192 1.19 -6.10 -11.14
N MET A 193 1.41 -5.65 -12.38
CA MET A 193 0.75 -6.18 -13.57
C MET A 193 1.14 -7.64 -13.84
N GLU A 194 2.42 -8.00 -13.66
CA GLU A 194 2.87 -9.40 -13.75
C GLU A 194 2.07 -10.32 -12.81
N VAL A 195 1.84 -9.85 -11.59
CA VAL A 195 1.10 -10.58 -10.55
C VAL A 195 -0.40 -10.70 -10.86
N CYS A 196 -0.98 -9.72 -11.55
CA CYS A 196 -2.37 -9.76 -12.03
C CYS A 196 -2.53 -10.71 -13.22
N HIS A 197 -1.52 -10.81 -14.09
CA HIS A 197 -1.54 -11.68 -15.25
C HIS A 197 -1.19 -13.14 -14.95
N GLU A 198 -0.63 -13.43 -13.77
CA GLU A 198 -0.35 -14.80 -13.29
C GLU A 198 -1.60 -15.70 -13.21
N ARG A 199 -2.82 -15.12 -13.19
CA ARG A 199 -4.11 -15.86 -13.27
C ARG A 199 -4.81 -15.80 -14.63
N VAL A 200 -4.24 -15.15 -15.63
CA VAL A 200 -4.84 -15.03 -16.98
C VAL A 200 -3.76 -15.19 -18.03
N VAL A 201 -3.27 -16.42 -18.20
CA VAL A 201 -2.69 -16.80 -19.50
C VAL A 201 -3.85 -17.20 -20.41
N THR A 202 -4.47 -16.21 -21.02
CA THR A 202 -4.90 -16.34 -22.41
C THR A 202 -4.48 -15.06 -23.13
N PRO A 203 -3.50 -15.10 -24.05
CA PRO A 203 -3.23 -13.95 -24.89
C PRO A 203 -4.41 -13.79 -25.86
N LYS A 204 -5.33 -12.86 -25.56
CA LYS A 204 -6.28 -12.35 -26.55
C LYS A 204 -5.65 -11.12 -27.19
N TYR A 205 -4.84 -11.37 -28.21
CA TYR A 205 -4.37 -10.41 -29.22
C TYR A 205 -3.70 -9.14 -28.67
N VAL A 206 -2.41 -9.20 -28.38
CA VAL A 206 -1.55 -8.01 -28.45
C VAL A 206 -1.23 -7.78 -29.93
N ALA A 207 -2.12 -7.10 -30.63
CA ALA A 207 -1.85 -6.58 -31.96
C ALA A 207 -1.68 -5.06 -31.88
N ARG A 208 -0.45 -4.62 -31.60
CA ARG A 208 0.01 -3.28 -32.01
C ARG A 208 1.41 -3.40 -32.57
N SER A 209 1.50 -3.88 -33.81
CA SER A 209 2.47 -3.44 -34.82
C SER A 209 2.20 -4.23 -36.10
N THR A 210 1.52 -3.63 -37.08
CA THR A 210 1.72 -4.05 -38.47
C THR A 210 3.06 -3.45 -38.91
N LYS A 211 4.16 -4.16 -38.62
CA LYS A 211 5.35 -3.97 -39.45
C LYS A 211 5.01 -4.51 -40.85
N PRO A 212 5.34 -3.80 -41.94
CA PRO A 212 5.16 -4.35 -43.27
C PRO A 212 6.06 -5.58 -43.39
N SER A 213 5.44 -6.73 -43.65
CA SER A 213 6.12 -7.98 -43.94
C SER A 213 7.12 -7.78 -45.07
N HIS A 214 8.42 -7.87 -44.78
CA HIS A 214 9.41 -8.12 -45.81
C HIS A 214 9.29 -9.58 -46.25
N SER A 215 8.41 -9.85 -47.21
CA SER A 215 8.52 -11.00 -48.09
C SER A 215 9.16 -10.53 -49.40
N ARG A 216 10.31 -11.14 -49.70
CA ARG A 216 11.13 -10.91 -50.88
C ARG A 216 10.29 -10.94 -52.17
N GLY A 217 10.37 -9.85 -52.93
CA GLY A 217 10.03 -9.81 -54.35
C GLY A 217 8.57 -9.54 -54.67
N THR A 218 8.18 -8.26 -54.71
CA THR A 218 7.30 -7.59 -55.70
C THR A 218 6.93 -6.21 -55.18
N ALA A 219 6.67 -5.27 -56.08
CA ALA A 219 6.68 -3.81 -55.91
C ALA A 219 5.96 -3.29 -54.64
N ALA A 220 6.56 -2.28 -54.01
CA ALA A 220 5.91 -1.47 -52.99
C ALA A 220 4.59 -0.92 -53.57
N LEU A 221 3.46 -1.45 -53.08
CA LEU A 221 2.16 -0.86 -53.33
C LEU A 221 2.15 0.52 -52.63
N PRO A 222 1.76 1.59 -53.32
CA PRO A 222 1.69 2.91 -52.70
C PRO A 222 0.64 2.88 -51.59
N VAL A 223 1.00 3.46 -50.43
CA VAL A 223 0.08 3.78 -49.34
C VAL A 223 -1.16 4.41 -49.95
N GLN A 224 -2.33 3.82 -49.70
CA GLN A 224 -3.57 4.23 -50.34
C GLN A 224 -3.86 5.71 -50.00
N ASP A 225 -4.20 6.54 -50.99
CA ASP A 225 -4.14 8.02 -50.94
C ASP A 225 -4.91 8.69 -49.77
N TYR A 226 -5.71 7.95 -49.01
CA TYR A 226 -6.54 8.42 -47.90
C TYR A 226 -6.17 7.85 -46.53
N GLU A 227 -5.19 6.93 -46.44
CA GLU A 227 -4.83 6.29 -45.16
C GLU A 227 -4.19 7.29 -44.19
N LEU A 228 -3.30 8.15 -44.69
CA LEU A 228 -2.69 9.21 -43.89
C LEU A 228 -3.75 10.22 -43.43
N GLU A 229 -4.66 10.61 -44.33
CA GLU A 229 -5.76 11.53 -44.01
C GLU A 229 -6.69 10.96 -42.93
N ALA A 230 -7.02 9.66 -43.01
CA ALA A 230 -7.81 8.95 -42.02
C ALA A 230 -7.11 8.90 -40.65
N ILE A 231 -5.80 8.61 -40.60
CA ILE A 231 -5.01 8.61 -39.37
C ILE A 231 -4.93 10.02 -38.77
N THR A 232 -4.75 11.06 -39.59
CA THR A 232 -4.72 12.45 -39.12
C THR A 232 -6.07 12.88 -38.58
N ASN A 233 -7.18 12.55 -39.25
CA ASN A 233 -8.54 12.88 -38.81
C ASN A 233 -8.91 12.14 -37.51
N LEU A 234 -8.50 10.89 -37.36
CA LEU A 234 -8.69 10.13 -36.12
C LEU A 234 -7.88 10.73 -34.97
N THR A 235 -6.63 11.11 -35.24
CA THR A 235 -5.75 11.75 -34.25
C THR A 235 -6.31 13.10 -33.81
N LEU A 236 -6.76 13.93 -34.76
CA LEU A 236 -7.39 15.21 -34.49
C LEU A 236 -8.69 15.05 -33.69
N SER A 237 -9.55 14.11 -34.08
CA SER A 237 -10.81 13.83 -33.37
C SER A 237 -10.56 13.39 -31.92
N ASN A 238 -9.52 12.61 -31.68
CA ASN A 238 -9.14 12.20 -30.33
C ASN A 238 -8.57 13.37 -29.52
N ALA A 239 -7.74 14.23 -30.13
CA ALA A 239 -7.25 15.45 -29.49
C ALA A 239 -8.40 16.40 -29.10
N LEU A 240 -9.37 16.61 -30.00
CA LEU A 240 -10.57 17.41 -29.72
C LEU A 240 -11.40 16.82 -28.57
N ARG A 241 -11.55 15.49 -28.51
CA ARG A 241 -12.26 14.82 -27.41
C ARG A 241 -11.53 14.99 -26.07
N GLN A 242 -10.19 14.93 -26.09
CA GLN A 242 -9.38 15.18 -24.89
C GLN A 242 -9.51 16.64 -24.41
N LEU A 243 -9.47 17.61 -25.32
CA LEU A 243 -9.67 19.02 -24.99
C LEU A 243 -11.08 19.28 -24.45
N ALA A 244 -12.11 18.70 -25.04
CA ALA A 244 -13.48 18.80 -24.53
C ALA A 244 -13.61 18.23 -23.11
N SER A 245 -12.96 17.10 -22.84
CA SER A 245 -12.92 16.51 -21.50
C SER A 245 -12.17 17.42 -20.51
N LEU A 246 -11.06 18.04 -20.92
CA LEU A 246 -10.29 18.96 -20.10
C LEU A 246 -11.08 20.22 -19.74
N VAL A 247 -11.82 20.79 -20.70
CA VAL A 247 -12.69 21.96 -20.48
C VAL A 247 -13.81 21.62 -19.49
N LEU A 248 -14.42 20.45 -19.62
CA LEU A 248 -15.47 20.00 -18.71
C LEU A 248 -14.95 19.83 -17.28
N ILE A 249 -13.77 19.21 -17.12
CA ILE A 249 -13.11 19.06 -15.81
C ILE A 249 -12.75 20.43 -15.24
N SER A 250 -12.22 21.35 -16.06
CA SER A 250 -11.86 22.70 -15.62
C SER A 250 -13.08 23.46 -15.12
N ASN A 251 -14.20 23.40 -15.84
CA ASN A 251 -15.44 24.05 -15.43
C ASN A 251 -16.00 23.48 -14.12
N GLN A 252 -15.89 22.16 -13.92
CA GLN A 252 -16.27 21.52 -12.65
C GLN A 252 -15.39 22.04 -11.49
N ILE A 253 -14.07 22.10 -11.68
CA ILE A 253 -13.14 22.64 -10.68
C ILE A 253 -13.49 24.10 -10.33
N PHE A 254 -13.69 24.96 -11.34
CA PHE A 254 -14.03 26.37 -11.10
C PHE A 254 -15.39 26.54 -10.40
N THR A 255 -16.38 25.73 -10.78
CA THR A 255 -17.70 25.75 -10.13
C THR A 255 -17.60 25.35 -8.66
N GLU A 256 -16.81 24.32 -8.35
CA GLU A 256 -16.59 23.87 -6.97
C GLU A 256 -15.81 24.91 -6.17
N LEU A 257 -14.71 25.45 -6.70
CA LEU A 257 -13.94 26.53 -6.05
C LEU A 257 -14.79 27.76 -5.74
N ASN A 258 -15.66 28.15 -6.67
CA ASN A 258 -16.53 29.30 -6.48
C ASN A 258 -17.56 29.05 -5.36
N LYS A 259 -18.07 27.82 -5.26
CA LYS A 259 -18.96 27.41 -4.16
C LYS A 259 -18.26 27.43 -2.81
N GLU A 260 -17.00 26.99 -2.75
CA GLU A 260 -16.20 27.06 -1.51
C GLU A 260 -15.90 28.49 -1.11
N LEU A 261 -15.51 29.33 -2.07
CA LEU A 261 -15.25 30.75 -1.82
C LEU A 261 -16.50 31.45 -1.27
N ALA A 262 -17.68 31.12 -1.81
CA ALA A 262 -18.95 31.63 -1.28
C ALA A 262 -19.18 31.19 0.17
N SER A 263 -18.95 29.92 0.51
CA SER A 263 -19.12 29.41 1.88
C SER A 263 -18.11 30.03 2.86
N VAL A 264 -16.85 30.20 2.45
CA VAL A 264 -15.83 30.87 3.26
C VAL A 264 -16.18 32.34 3.46
N SER A 265 -16.69 33.02 2.44
CA SER A 265 -17.16 34.40 2.52
C SER A 265 -18.29 34.55 3.54
N GLU A 266 -19.31 33.67 3.48
CA GLU A 266 -20.43 33.67 4.42
C GLU A 266 -19.97 33.46 5.87
N ARG A 267 -19.09 32.48 6.11
CA ARG A 267 -18.52 32.23 7.45
C ARG A 267 -17.70 33.41 7.94
N SER A 268 -16.90 34.02 7.07
CA SER A 268 -16.06 35.18 7.40
C SER A 268 -16.93 36.37 7.77
N LEU A 269 -18.04 36.58 7.05
CA LEU A 269 -19.02 37.61 7.36
C LEU A 269 -19.69 37.37 8.72
N GLY A 270 -20.10 36.13 9.00
CA GLY A 270 -20.70 35.76 10.28
C GLY A 270 -19.73 35.94 11.46
N ILE A 271 -18.45 35.60 11.27
CA ILE A 271 -17.41 35.84 12.29
C ILE A 271 -17.21 37.33 12.50
N LYS A 272 -17.12 38.11 11.42
CA LYS A 272 -17.00 39.57 11.50
C LYS A 272 -18.13 40.18 12.34
N GLN A 273 -19.38 39.80 12.07
CA GLN A 273 -20.53 40.25 12.85
C GLN A 273 -20.43 39.88 14.33
N ARG A 274 -19.95 38.67 14.66
CA ARG A 274 -19.75 38.24 16.05
C ARG A 274 -18.64 39.04 16.74
N ILE A 275 -17.54 39.32 16.04
CA ILE A 275 -16.45 40.15 16.53
C ILE A 275 -16.95 41.57 16.79
N ASP A 276 -17.73 42.15 15.88
CA ASP A 276 -18.30 43.49 16.04
C ASP A 276 -19.24 43.55 17.26
N ASN A 277 -20.10 42.55 17.43
CA ASN A 277 -20.99 42.44 18.59
C ASN A 277 -20.22 42.24 19.91
N LEU A 278 -19.17 41.41 19.90
CA LEU A 278 -18.33 41.21 21.08
C LEU A 278 -17.60 42.50 21.44
N SER A 279 -17.06 43.22 20.44
CA SER A 279 -16.36 44.49 20.65
C SER A 279 -17.27 45.51 21.34
N LYS A 280 -18.52 45.66 20.87
CA LYS A 280 -19.52 46.50 21.55
C LYS A 280 -19.78 46.08 22.99
N ARG A 281 -19.96 44.78 23.24
CA ARG A 281 -20.17 44.27 24.61
C ARG A 281 -18.97 44.45 25.53
N VAL A 282 -17.76 44.44 24.98
CA VAL A 282 -16.52 44.75 25.71
C VAL A 282 -16.42 46.25 26.01
N GLU A 283 -16.84 47.10 25.09
CA GLU A 283 -16.90 48.56 25.30
C GLU A 283 -17.96 48.96 26.35
N GLU A 284 -19.11 48.29 26.35
CA GLU A 284 -20.19 48.50 27.32
C GLU A 284 -19.94 47.83 28.69
N PHE A 285 -18.85 47.07 28.84
CA PHE A 285 -18.56 46.32 30.05
C PHE A 285 -18.07 47.24 31.17
N ASP A 286 -18.86 47.37 32.24
CA ASP A 286 -18.47 48.06 33.48
C ASP A 286 -17.85 47.08 34.50
N PRO A 287 -16.52 47.10 34.72
CA PRO A 287 -15.84 46.19 35.63
C PRO A 287 -16.25 46.37 37.10
N LYS A 288 -16.92 47.46 37.47
CA LYS A 288 -17.35 47.72 38.86
C LYS A 288 -18.67 47.03 39.24
N GLN A 289 -19.43 46.52 38.26
CA GLN A 289 -20.72 45.87 38.49
C GLN A 289 -20.66 44.33 38.59
N VAL A 290 -19.48 43.74 38.40
CA VAL A 290 -19.32 42.28 38.48
C VAL A 290 -19.21 41.86 39.94
N ALA A 291 -20.32 41.45 40.53
CA ALA A 291 -20.28 40.62 41.73
C ALA A 291 -19.68 39.26 41.35
N VAL A 292 -18.50 38.93 41.91
CA VAL A 292 -17.95 37.58 41.84
C VAL A 292 -18.92 36.68 42.61
N LEU A 293 -19.86 36.05 41.91
CA LEU A 293 -20.72 35.05 42.53
C LEU A 293 -19.81 33.95 43.10
N GLY A 294 -19.81 33.80 44.43
CA GLY A 294 -19.02 32.77 45.11
C GLY A 294 -19.28 31.35 44.58
N SER A 295 -20.44 31.12 43.94
CA SER A 295 -20.74 29.88 43.23
C SER A 295 -19.78 29.61 42.05
N PHE A 296 -19.27 30.64 41.36
CA PHE A 296 -18.29 30.47 40.29
C PHE A 296 -16.92 30.05 40.84
N PHE A 297 -16.52 30.61 41.99
CA PHE A 297 -15.30 30.21 42.68
C PHE A 297 -15.41 28.77 43.20
N PHE A 298 -16.53 28.41 43.83
CA PHE A 298 -16.78 27.03 44.26
C PHE A 298 -16.83 26.04 43.10
N HIS A 299 -17.47 26.40 41.98
CA HIS A 299 -17.53 25.53 40.81
C HIS A 299 -16.17 25.38 40.15
N PHE A 300 -15.38 26.45 40.04
CA PHE A 300 -14.02 26.41 39.52
C PHE A 300 -13.09 25.55 40.40
N VAL A 301 -13.12 25.76 41.73
CA VAL A 301 -12.34 24.98 42.69
C VAL A 301 -12.76 23.50 42.68
N HIS A 302 -14.06 23.21 42.57
CA HIS A 302 -14.55 21.83 42.47
C HIS A 302 -14.12 21.16 41.17
N LEU A 303 -14.25 21.84 40.03
CA LEU A 303 -13.83 21.31 38.73
C LEU A 303 -12.31 21.05 38.70
N PHE A 304 -11.53 21.96 39.29
CA PHE A 304 -10.07 21.83 39.39
C PHE A 304 -9.66 20.69 40.34
N SER A 305 -10.34 20.56 41.49
CA SER A 305 -10.10 19.46 42.43
C SER A 305 -10.48 18.09 41.85
N VAL A 306 -11.59 18.00 41.12
CA VAL A 306 -11.99 16.77 40.42
C VAL A 306 -11.00 16.43 39.32
N GLY A 307 -10.57 17.42 38.53
CA GLY A 307 -9.54 17.24 37.49
C GLY A 307 -8.20 16.75 38.07
N MET A 308 -7.76 17.30 39.19
CA MET A 308 -6.54 16.84 39.88
C MET A 308 -6.67 15.43 40.45
N LYS A 309 -7.84 15.06 41.01
CA LYS A 309 -8.08 13.69 41.50
C LYS A 309 -8.08 12.67 40.36
N LEU A 310 -8.72 12.97 39.23
CA LEU A 310 -8.68 12.12 38.04
C LEU A 310 -7.25 11.94 37.51
N TRP A 311 -6.49 13.02 37.40
CA TRP A 311 -5.10 12.95 36.97
C TRP A 311 -4.22 12.13 37.94
N SER A 312 -4.41 12.30 39.25
CA SER A 312 -3.67 11.52 40.25
C SER A 312 -4.06 10.03 40.25
N SER A 313 -5.33 9.70 40.00
CA SER A 313 -5.78 8.30 39.87
C SER A 313 -5.29 7.67 38.57
N ASP A 314 -5.27 8.41 37.46
CA ASP A 314 -4.73 7.91 36.19
C ASP A 314 -3.22 7.68 36.27
N VAL A 315 -2.49 8.54 36.99
CA VAL A 315 -1.05 8.35 37.25
C VAL A 315 -0.79 7.14 38.16
N ALA A 316 -1.56 6.96 39.23
CA ALA A 316 -1.42 5.78 40.11
C ALA A 316 -1.73 4.45 39.38
N ARG A 317 -2.67 4.47 38.43
CA ARG A 317 -3.04 3.29 37.63
C ARG A 317 -1.98 2.91 36.60
N ILE A 318 -1.17 3.88 36.16
CA ILE A 318 -0.01 3.65 35.27
C ILE A 318 1.15 3.01 36.05
N ASP A 319 1.32 3.33 37.35
CA ASP A 319 2.35 2.75 38.21
C ASP A 319 2.03 1.28 38.57
N GLU A 320 0.78 0.96 38.94
CA GLU A 320 0.37 -0.43 39.23
C GLU A 320 0.45 -1.36 37.99
N THR A 321 0.27 -0.81 36.78
CA THR A 321 0.40 -1.60 35.55
C THR A 321 1.85 -1.81 35.11
N THR A 322 2.80 -1.02 35.63
CA THR A 322 4.22 -1.21 35.36
C THR A 322 4.91 -2.12 36.38
N GLU A 323 4.45 -2.18 37.64
CA GLU A 323 4.93 -3.18 38.62
C GLU A 323 4.43 -4.61 38.35
N ALA A 324 3.24 -4.78 37.76
CA ALA A 324 2.70 -6.11 37.42
C ALA A 324 3.38 -6.80 36.21
N LEU A 325 4.35 -6.14 35.56
CA LEU A 325 5.13 -6.69 34.44
C LEU A 325 6.58 -7.05 34.82
N VAL A 326 6.95 -6.98 36.12
CA VAL A 326 8.32 -7.24 36.61
C VAL A 326 8.41 -8.40 37.62
N TYR A 327 7.37 -9.22 37.77
CA TYR A 327 7.45 -10.50 38.50
C TYR A 327 6.90 -11.68 37.71
#